data_AF-A0A498K033-F1
#
_entry.id   AF-A0A498K033-F1
#
_cell.length_a   1.000
_cell.length_b   1.000
_cell.length_c   1.000
_cell.angle_alpha   90.00
_cell.angle_beta   90.00
_cell.angle_gamma   90.00
#
_symmetry.space_group_name_H-M   'P 1'
#
loop_
_entity.id
_entity.type
_entity.pdbx_description
1 polymer ?
#
loop_
_entity_poly.entity_id
_entity_poly.type
_entity_poly.pdbx_seq_one_letter_code
_entity_poly.pdbx_strand_id
1 'polypeptide(L)'
;MPAQVMPEKALHGIHGLGRDNITTTPLPKRHFFLDSFSQLLDGKVAIVTGGARGIGEATVKLFARHGAKVVIADVEDAVGTALANSLSPSVTYVHCDVSLEEDMENLIESTITRYGQLDIMFNNAGVLGNQSKHKSIMNFDVDEFDSVMRVNVRGAALGMKHAARVMVARGIGGCIISTASVAGVTGGLGPHGYTASKHAIVGLTKNAACELGRYGIRVNCISPFGVATSMLVNAWRMSGGDEEDAEECMDLVMPCEQEVEKMEEFVRGLANLKGQTLRAKDIAEAALYLASDESKYVSGHNLVVDGGITTSRNCGGMSPYTTTTSVVLTYAEYGIKPKGVRRCAYLCIKAVMVMVLNFLTSKYELHM
;
A
#
# COMPACT_ATOMS: atom_id res chain seq x y z
N MET A 1 -22.57 -29.08 -54.25
CA MET A 1 -23.02 -27.93 -55.08
C MET A 1 -23.53 -26.84 -54.14
N PRO A 2 -23.31 -25.55 -54.44
CA PRO A 2 -23.41 -24.45 -53.46
C PRO A 2 -24.86 -24.11 -53.10
N ALA A 3 -25.02 -23.55 -51.90
CA ALA A 3 -26.29 -23.25 -51.25
C ALA A 3 -27.09 -22.15 -51.98
N GLN A 4 -28.39 -22.42 -52.14
CA GLN A 4 -29.39 -21.56 -52.77
C GLN A 4 -29.98 -20.54 -51.79
N VAL A 5 -30.26 -19.36 -52.34
CA VAL A 5 -31.06 -18.25 -51.78
C VAL A 5 -32.54 -18.66 -51.71
N MET A 6 -33.26 -18.23 -50.67
CA MET A 6 -34.73 -18.19 -50.65
C MET A 6 -35.22 -16.84 -50.08
N PRO A 7 -36.37 -16.31 -50.57
CA PRO A 7 -36.72 -14.90 -50.43
C PRO A 7 -37.82 -14.60 -49.38
N GLU A 8 -37.96 -13.29 -49.16
CA GLU A 8 -38.90 -12.56 -48.31
C GLU A 8 -40.38 -12.81 -48.64
N LYS A 9 -41.26 -12.88 -47.62
CA LYS A 9 -42.72 -12.70 -47.77
C LYS A 9 -43.31 -11.95 -46.59
N ALA A 10 -44.00 -10.85 -46.92
CA ALA A 10 -44.75 -10.00 -46.01
C ALA A 10 -46.26 -10.35 -45.99
N LEU A 11 -46.80 -10.35 -44.77
CA LEU A 11 -48.07 -9.80 -44.26
C LEU A 11 -49.41 -10.04 -44.99
N HIS A 12 -50.35 -10.62 -44.23
CA HIS A 12 -51.77 -10.23 -44.05
C HIS A 12 -52.06 -10.47 -42.54
N GLY A 13 -52.63 -9.63 -41.67
CA GLY A 13 -53.45 -8.43 -41.77
C GLY A 13 -54.79 -8.70 -41.07
N ILE A 14 -54.98 -8.28 -39.80
CA ILE A 14 -56.32 -8.19 -39.17
C ILE A 14 -56.39 -7.06 -38.11
N HIS A 15 -57.33 -6.13 -38.34
CA HIS A 15 -58.08 -5.17 -37.52
C HIS A 15 -57.58 -4.67 -36.15
N GLY A 16 -57.61 -3.33 -36.02
CA GLY A 16 -57.56 -2.62 -34.75
C GLY A 16 -58.96 -2.30 -34.18
N LEU A 17 -58.97 -1.99 -32.87
CA LEU A 17 -59.93 -1.14 -32.15
C LEU A 17 -59.37 -0.89 -30.73
N GLY A 18 -59.51 0.33 -30.21
CA GLY A 18 -59.55 0.56 -28.75
C GLY A 18 -58.45 1.43 -28.14
N ARG A 19 -58.82 2.67 -27.83
CA ARG A 19 -58.13 3.63 -26.97
C ARG A 19 -58.26 3.21 -25.49
N ASP A 20 -57.31 3.68 -24.68
CA ASP A 20 -57.38 3.93 -23.22
C ASP A 20 -57.25 2.75 -22.25
N ASN A 21 -56.09 2.60 -21.60
CA ASN A 21 -55.88 3.06 -20.22
C ASN A 21 -54.51 2.60 -19.66
N ILE A 22 -53.82 3.56 -19.06
CA ILE A 22 -52.57 3.38 -18.32
C ILE A 22 -52.90 2.65 -17.02
N THR A 23 -52.41 1.41 -16.88
CA THR A 23 -52.25 0.75 -15.58
C THR A 23 -50.79 0.40 -15.39
N THR A 24 -50.12 1.25 -14.60
CA THR A 24 -48.78 1.02 -14.09
C THR A 24 -48.77 -0.20 -13.18
N THR A 25 -48.38 -1.37 -13.71
CA THR A 25 -47.98 -2.50 -12.87
C THR A 25 -46.64 -2.16 -12.20
N PRO A 26 -46.52 -2.20 -10.85
CA PRO A 26 -45.24 -1.96 -10.21
C PRO A 26 -44.26 -3.08 -10.60
N LEU A 27 -43.07 -2.69 -11.06
CA LEU A 27 -41.95 -3.61 -11.19
C LEU A 27 -41.75 -4.38 -9.87
N PRO A 28 -41.43 -5.69 -9.93
CA PRO A 28 -41.24 -6.48 -8.73
C PRO A 28 -40.17 -5.82 -7.86
N LYS A 29 -40.54 -5.51 -6.61
CA LYS A 29 -39.63 -4.95 -5.61
C LYS A 29 -38.41 -5.87 -5.53
N ARG A 30 -37.25 -5.40 -6.01
CA ARG A 30 -35.96 -6.00 -5.68
C ARG A 30 -35.89 -6.00 -4.15
N HIS A 31 -36.01 -7.18 -3.57
CA HIS A 31 -35.58 -7.40 -2.19
C HIS A 31 -34.10 -7.04 -2.14
N PHE A 32 -33.80 -5.85 -1.62
CA PHE A 32 -32.48 -5.53 -1.12
C PHE A 32 -32.25 -6.46 0.07
N PHE A 33 -31.59 -7.60 -0.18
CA PHE A 33 -30.97 -8.36 0.89
C PHE A 33 -29.90 -7.47 1.50
N LEU A 34 -30.05 -7.18 2.79
CA LEU A 34 -29.07 -6.55 3.65
C LEU A 34 -27.72 -7.29 3.53
N ASP A 35 -26.63 -6.53 3.44
CA ASP A 35 -25.22 -6.94 3.36
C ASP A 35 -24.92 -8.38 3.81
N SER A 36 -24.93 -9.31 2.87
CA SER A 36 -24.10 -10.51 3.01
C SER A 36 -22.68 -10.10 2.64
N PHE A 37 -21.90 -9.65 3.63
CA PHE A 37 -20.46 -9.52 3.45
C PHE A 37 -19.94 -10.88 2.99
N SER A 38 -19.43 -10.96 1.76
CA SER A 38 -18.78 -12.17 1.24
C SER A 38 -17.68 -12.58 2.23
N GLN A 39 -17.81 -13.76 2.85
CA GLN A 39 -16.83 -14.29 3.80
C GLN A 39 -15.59 -14.80 3.05
N LEU A 40 -14.83 -13.88 2.46
CA LEU A 40 -13.72 -14.16 1.54
C LEU A 40 -12.59 -14.99 2.17
N LEU A 41 -12.50 -15.01 3.50
CA LEU A 41 -11.48 -15.72 4.25
C LEU A 41 -12.10 -16.78 5.20
N ASP A 42 -13.31 -17.24 4.91
CA ASP A 42 -13.97 -18.25 5.73
C ASP A 42 -13.10 -19.51 5.86
N GLY A 43 -12.98 -20.00 7.09
CA GLY A 43 -12.15 -21.16 7.43
C GLY A 43 -10.63 -20.96 7.26
N LYS A 44 -10.15 -19.75 6.95
CA LYS A 44 -8.71 -19.44 6.88
C LYS A 44 -8.14 -19.07 8.24
N VAL A 45 -6.87 -19.41 8.47
CA VAL A 45 -6.08 -18.98 9.62
C VAL A 45 -5.00 -18.02 9.15
N ALA A 46 -4.98 -16.84 9.74
CA ALA A 46 -4.06 -15.76 9.41
C ALA A 46 -3.21 -15.34 10.61
N ILE A 47 -1.94 -15.05 10.37
CA ILE A 47 -1.08 -14.34 11.31
C ILE A 47 -0.83 -12.93 10.76
N VAL A 48 -0.93 -11.91 11.61
CA VAL A 48 -0.59 -10.52 11.28
C VAL A 48 0.43 -10.01 12.31
N THR A 49 1.67 -9.78 11.86
CA THR A 49 2.71 -9.19 12.73
C THR A 49 2.56 -7.67 12.79
N GLY A 50 2.90 -7.07 13.94
CA GLY A 50 2.57 -5.65 14.18
C GLY A 50 1.05 -5.43 14.14
N GLY A 51 0.29 -6.43 14.59
CA GLY A 51 -1.16 -6.50 14.45
C GLY A 51 -1.93 -5.70 15.50
N ALA A 52 -1.28 -5.14 16.51
CA ALA A 52 -1.96 -4.46 17.61
C ALA A 52 -2.47 -3.07 17.23
N ARG A 53 -1.85 -2.38 16.26
CA ARG A 53 -2.16 -0.97 15.91
C ARG A 53 -2.11 -0.70 14.41
N GLY A 54 -2.65 0.44 14.01
CA GLY A 54 -2.49 1.01 12.66
C GLY A 54 -2.97 0.08 11.53
N ILE A 55 -2.12 -0.18 10.54
CA ILE A 55 -2.44 -1.06 9.40
C ILE A 55 -2.70 -2.49 9.87
N GLY A 56 -1.92 -2.99 10.84
CA GLY A 56 -2.07 -4.35 11.35
C GLY A 56 -3.42 -4.54 12.04
N GLU A 57 -3.79 -3.62 12.94
CA GLU A 57 -5.10 -3.62 13.61
C GLU A 57 -6.25 -3.56 12.60
N ALA A 58 -6.17 -2.66 11.61
CA ALA A 58 -7.20 -2.55 10.57
C ALA A 58 -7.33 -3.87 9.79
N THR A 59 -6.22 -4.54 9.52
CA THR A 59 -6.19 -5.83 8.81
C THR A 59 -6.76 -6.95 9.66
N VAL A 60 -6.40 -7.03 10.95
CA VAL A 60 -6.96 -8.01 11.90
C VAL A 60 -8.48 -7.87 11.97
N LYS A 61 -8.97 -6.64 12.17
CA LYS A 61 -10.41 -6.33 12.21
C LYS A 61 -11.12 -6.72 10.92
N LEU A 62 -10.50 -6.48 9.76
CA LEU A 62 -11.10 -6.80 8.47
C LEU A 62 -11.09 -8.31 8.22
N PHE A 63 -9.97 -9.00 8.43
CA PHE A 63 -9.85 -10.44 8.20
C PHE A 63 -10.82 -11.23 9.08
N ALA A 64 -10.96 -10.84 10.35
CA ALA A 64 -11.93 -11.46 11.26
C ALA A 64 -13.38 -11.26 10.79
N ARG A 65 -13.74 -10.09 10.23
CA ARG A 65 -15.07 -9.84 9.64
C ARG A 65 -15.35 -10.69 8.40
N HIS A 66 -14.30 -11.10 7.69
CA HIS A 66 -14.38 -11.97 6.51
C HIS A 66 -14.22 -13.46 6.82
N GLY A 67 -14.31 -13.85 8.09
CA GLY A 67 -14.40 -15.26 8.52
C GLY A 67 -13.08 -15.90 8.94
N ALA A 68 -11.96 -15.18 8.87
CA ALA A 68 -10.67 -15.72 9.27
C ALA A 68 -10.56 -15.88 10.80
N LYS A 69 -9.83 -16.91 11.23
CA LYS A 69 -9.20 -16.93 12.55
C LYS A 69 -7.88 -16.17 12.47
N VAL A 70 -7.70 -15.15 13.31
CA VAL A 70 -6.55 -14.24 13.21
C VAL A 70 -5.71 -14.31 14.47
N VAL A 71 -4.40 -14.49 14.32
CA VAL A 71 -3.42 -14.36 15.40
C VAL A 71 -2.73 -13.01 15.25
N ILE A 72 -2.90 -12.15 16.25
CA ILE A 72 -2.12 -10.93 16.42
C ILE A 72 -0.76 -11.34 16.98
N ALA A 73 0.30 -10.99 16.26
CA ALA A 73 1.67 -11.10 16.73
C ALA A 73 2.23 -9.69 16.92
N ASP A 74 2.58 -9.33 18.15
CA ASP A 74 3.07 -7.99 18.47
C ASP A 74 3.97 -8.03 19.72
N VAL A 75 4.64 -6.92 20.01
CA VAL A 75 5.39 -6.72 21.26
C VAL A 75 4.56 -5.91 22.27
N GLU A 76 3.51 -5.22 21.84
CA GLU A 76 2.62 -4.43 22.71
C GLU A 76 1.54 -5.30 23.39
N ASP A 77 1.93 -6.09 24.41
CA ASP A 77 1.08 -7.09 25.07
C ASP A 77 -0.30 -6.61 25.51
N ALA A 78 -0.34 -5.46 26.20
CA ALA A 78 -1.59 -4.92 26.72
C ALA A 78 -2.56 -4.53 25.59
N VAL A 79 -2.05 -3.85 24.55
CA VAL A 79 -2.86 -3.37 23.42
C VAL A 79 -3.32 -4.54 22.56
N GLY A 80 -2.41 -5.46 22.23
CA GLY A 80 -2.71 -6.64 21.43
C GLY A 80 -3.71 -7.58 22.12
N THR A 81 -3.56 -7.81 23.43
CA THR A 81 -4.51 -8.62 24.22
C THR A 81 -5.89 -7.97 24.30
N ALA A 82 -5.96 -6.66 24.55
CA ALA A 82 -7.24 -5.94 24.58
C ALA A 82 -7.98 -6.02 23.23
N LEU A 83 -7.25 -5.85 22.12
CA LEU A 83 -7.81 -5.98 20.77
C LEU A 83 -8.32 -7.41 20.51
N ALA A 84 -7.52 -8.44 20.81
CA ALA A 84 -7.93 -9.84 20.67
C ALA A 84 -9.21 -10.15 21.47
N ASN A 85 -9.28 -9.69 22.73
CA ASN A 85 -10.44 -9.88 23.58
C ASN A 85 -11.71 -9.23 23.00
N SER A 86 -11.58 -8.03 22.42
CA SER A 86 -12.71 -7.34 21.78
C SER A 86 -13.25 -8.02 20.51
N LEU A 87 -12.46 -8.91 19.90
CA LEU A 87 -12.77 -9.63 18.66
C LEU A 87 -12.85 -11.17 18.87
N SER A 88 -12.93 -11.59 20.12
CA SER A 88 -13.09 -12.99 20.52
C SER A 88 -14.41 -13.55 19.96
N PRO A 89 -14.47 -14.84 19.56
CA PRO A 89 -13.42 -15.87 19.64
C PRO A 89 -12.57 -16.01 18.37
N SER A 90 -12.72 -15.10 17.40
CA SER A 90 -12.04 -15.24 16.10
C SER A 90 -10.60 -14.73 16.11
N VAL A 91 -10.21 -13.95 17.14
CA VAL A 91 -8.88 -13.35 17.23
C VAL A 91 -8.18 -13.76 18.53
N THR A 92 -6.89 -14.08 18.44
CA THR A 92 -6.03 -14.35 19.60
C THR A 92 -4.75 -13.53 19.53
N TYR A 93 -4.08 -13.35 20.66
CA TYR A 93 -2.82 -12.64 20.76
C TYR A 93 -1.67 -13.57 21.15
N VAL A 94 -0.49 -13.33 20.59
CA VAL A 94 0.78 -13.98 20.94
C VAL A 94 1.87 -12.89 20.96
N HIS A 95 2.61 -12.80 22.06
CA HIS A 95 3.80 -11.95 22.13
C HIS A 95 4.84 -12.45 21.11
N CYS A 96 5.36 -11.56 20.27
CA CYS A 96 6.36 -11.91 19.28
C CYS A 96 7.18 -10.67 18.90
N ASP A 97 8.46 -10.67 19.27
CA ASP A 97 9.45 -9.82 18.61
C ASP A 97 9.92 -10.50 17.32
N VAL A 98 9.45 -9.99 16.18
CA VAL A 98 9.85 -10.49 14.85
C VAL A 98 11.36 -10.40 14.60
N SER A 99 12.07 -9.59 15.38
CA SER A 99 13.53 -9.45 15.32
C SER A 99 14.26 -10.68 15.86
N LEU A 100 13.56 -11.55 16.60
CA LEU A 100 14.03 -12.80 17.20
C LEU A 100 13.46 -14.02 16.45
N GLU A 101 14.31 -15.01 16.20
CA GLU A 101 13.88 -16.19 15.42
C GLU A 101 13.07 -17.19 16.25
N GLU A 102 13.42 -17.34 17.53
CA GLU A 102 12.70 -18.20 18.47
C GLU A 102 11.24 -17.75 18.63
N ASP A 103 11.00 -16.44 18.77
CA ASP A 103 9.64 -15.88 18.83
C ASP A 103 8.83 -16.18 17.56
N MET A 104 9.44 -16.07 16.38
CA MET A 104 8.79 -16.39 15.11
C MET A 104 8.48 -17.88 14.99
N GLU A 105 9.39 -18.75 15.42
CA GLU A 105 9.15 -20.20 15.45
C GLU A 105 8.00 -20.56 16.41
N ASN A 106 8.04 -20.03 17.63
CA ASN A 106 6.99 -20.20 18.65
C ASN A 106 5.63 -19.69 18.19
N LEU A 107 5.59 -18.54 17.48
CA LEU A 107 4.37 -17.98 16.91
C LEU A 107 3.74 -18.95 15.88
N ILE A 108 4.55 -19.51 14.97
CA ILE A 108 4.04 -20.46 13.98
C ILE A 108 3.59 -21.75 14.67
N GLU A 109 4.40 -22.33 15.57
CA GLU A 109 4.08 -23.58 16.25
C GLU A 109 2.82 -23.48 17.12
N SER A 110 2.68 -22.39 17.89
CA SER A 110 1.47 -22.16 18.69
C SER A 110 0.23 -21.98 17.82
N THR A 111 0.36 -21.33 16.66
CA THR A 111 -0.73 -21.20 15.68
C THR A 111 -1.15 -22.55 15.12
N ILE A 112 -0.20 -23.39 14.69
CA ILE A 112 -0.47 -24.74 14.21
C ILE A 112 -1.07 -25.61 15.31
N THR A 113 -0.54 -25.54 16.53
CA THR A 113 -1.08 -26.29 17.68
C THR A 113 -2.52 -25.91 17.97
N ARG A 114 -2.86 -24.62 17.87
CA ARG A 114 -4.20 -24.11 18.21
C ARG A 114 -5.24 -24.34 17.12
N TYR A 115 -4.87 -24.13 15.85
CA TYR A 115 -5.82 -24.10 14.74
C TYR A 115 -5.61 -25.22 13.71
N GLY A 116 -4.53 -26.00 13.84
CA GLY A 116 -4.17 -27.08 12.93
C GLY A 116 -3.62 -26.61 11.58
N GLN A 117 -3.58 -25.31 11.31
CA GLN A 117 -3.17 -24.76 10.02
C GLN A 117 -2.72 -23.30 10.09
N LEU A 118 -2.03 -22.88 9.03
CA LEU A 118 -1.74 -21.49 8.69
C LEU A 118 -1.94 -21.32 7.17
N ASP A 119 -2.82 -20.40 6.78
CA ASP A 119 -3.12 -20.15 5.37
C ASP A 119 -2.56 -18.80 4.90
N ILE A 120 -2.49 -17.82 5.80
CA ILE A 120 -2.07 -16.44 5.49
C ILE A 120 -1.02 -15.97 6.49
N MET A 121 0.16 -15.58 6.01
CA MET A 121 1.16 -14.87 6.81
C MET A 121 1.29 -13.44 6.33
N PHE A 122 0.92 -12.47 7.17
CA PHE A 122 1.12 -11.05 6.86
C PHE A 122 2.24 -10.46 7.72
N ASN A 123 3.43 -10.36 7.11
CA ASN A 123 4.62 -9.69 7.65
C ASN A 123 4.44 -8.17 7.59
N ASN A 124 3.65 -7.63 8.52
CA ASN A 124 3.32 -6.21 8.55
C ASN A 124 4.18 -5.40 9.54
N ALA A 125 4.75 -6.04 10.57
CA ALA A 125 5.62 -5.38 11.54
C ALA A 125 6.77 -4.62 10.86
N GLY A 126 7.09 -3.45 11.40
CA GLY A 126 8.22 -2.65 10.95
C GLY A 126 8.43 -1.39 11.76
N VAL A 127 9.63 -0.84 11.66
CA VAL A 127 10.05 0.41 12.29
C VAL A 127 10.57 1.37 11.23
N LEU A 128 10.44 2.66 11.51
CA LEU A 128 10.87 3.75 10.63
C LEU A 128 12.37 4.07 10.78
N GLY A 129 12.96 3.75 11.92
CA GLY A 129 14.23 4.34 12.36
C GLY A 129 14.05 5.79 12.80
N ASN A 130 15.13 6.41 13.26
CA ASN A 130 15.18 7.80 13.66
C ASN A 130 15.02 8.73 12.43
N GLN A 131 14.08 9.67 12.55
CA GLN A 131 13.63 10.58 11.49
C GLN A 131 14.25 11.98 11.55
N SER A 132 15.35 12.16 12.28
CA SER A 132 15.95 13.49 12.45
C SER A 132 16.35 14.13 11.11
N LYS A 133 16.22 15.45 11.03
CA LYS A 133 16.51 16.25 9.83
C LYS A 133 17.98 16.24 9.42
N HIS A 134 18.88 15.82 10.31
CA HIS A 134 20.34 15.93 10.15
C HIS A 134 21.00 14.69 9.51
N LYS A 135 20.23 13.78 8.91
CA LYS A 135 20.74 12.53 8.35
C LYS A 135 21.29 12.66 6.93
N SER A 136 22.51 13.18 6.86
CA SER A 136 23.37 13.01 5.70
C SER A 136 23.87 11.56 5.61
N ILE A 137 24.05 11.04 4.39
CA ILE A 137 24.75 9.76 4.19
C ILE A 137 26.20 9.80 4.73
N MET A 138 26.77 11.00 4.90
CA MET A 138 28.09 11.19 5.52
C MET A 138 28.09 10.90 7.02
N ASN A 139 26.93 10.99 7.68
CA ASN A 139 26.74 10.74 9.12
C ASN A 139 25.83 9.52 9.30
N PHE A 140 26.14 8.44 8.57
CA PHE A 140 25.33 7.23 8.58
C PHE A 140 25.53 6.46 9.88
N ASP A 141 24.44 6.23 10.60
CA ASP A 141 24.42 5.42 11.82
C ASP A 141 24.21 3.95 11.46
N VAL A 142 25.24 3.15 11.71
CA VAL A 142 25.26 1.71 11.39
C VAL A 142 24.38 0.93 12.36
N ASP A 143 24.35 1.28 13.64
CA ASP A 143 23.57 0.56 14.65
C ASP A 143 22.08 0.76 14.43
N GLU A 144 21.68 1.98 14.06
CA GLU A 144 20.31 2.27 13.64
C GLU A 144 19.95 1.49 12.36
N PHE A 145 20.84 1.50 11.36
CA PHE A 145 20.63 0.73 10.14
C PHE A 145 20.40 -0.75 10.44
N ASP A 146 21.25 -1.35 11.27
CA ASP A 146 21.16 -2.75 11.67
C ASP A 146 19.88 -3.02 12.44
N SER A 147 19.45 -2.11 13.32
CA SER A 147 18.18 -2.21 14.04
C SER A 147 16.97 -2.21 13.10
N VAL A 148 16.92 -1.27 12.15
CA VAL A 148 15.85 -1.19 11.14
C VAL A 148 15.83 -2.44 10.26
N MET A 149 16.99 -2.92 9.82
CA MET A 149 17.12 -4.13 9.02
C MET A 149 16.71 -5.39 9.80
N ARG A 150 17.06 -5.46 11.08
CA ARG A 150 16.73 -6.58 11.97
C ARG A 150 15.21 -6.72 12.18
N VAL A 151 14.47 -5.62 12.28
CA VAL A 151 13.00 -5.70 12.36
C VAL A 151 12.37 -5.87 10.98
N ASN A 152 12.65 -4.96 10.04
CA ASN A 152 11.90 -4.89 8.78
C ASN A 152 12.24 -6.01 7.81
N VAL A 153 13.52 -6.40 7.71
CA VAL A 153 13.99 -7.36 6.71
C VAL A 153 14.12 -8.74 7.33
N ARG A 154 14.89 -8.88 8.43
CA ARG A 154 15.05 -10.18 9.10
C ARG A 154 13.71 -10.69 9.61
N GLY A 155 12.88 -9.86 10.24
CA GLY A 155 11.54 -10.27 10.68
C GLY A 155 10.64 -10.76 9.54
N ALA A 156 10.58 -10.03 8.42
CA ALA A 156 9.81 -10.49 7.25
C ALA A 156 10.38 -11.78 6.65
N ALA A 157 11.70 -11.92 6.55
CA ALA A 157 12.35 -13.13 6.04
C ALA A 157 12.09 -14.35 6.92
N LEU A 158 12.12 -14.19 8.25
CA LEU A 158 11.75 -15.24 9.21
C LEU A 158 10.29 -15.64 9.08
N GLY A 159 9.39 -14.65 8.96
CA GLY A 159 7.98 -14.93 8.73
C GLY A 159 7.73 -15.68 7.43
N MET A 160 8.42 -15.32 6.34
CA MET A 160 8.41 -16.09 5.10
C MET A 160 8.92 -17.52 5.32
N LYS A 161 10.09 -17.69 5.96
CA LYS A 161 10.73 -18.98 6.22
C LYS A 161 9.82 -19.94 6.99
N HIS A 162 9.35 -19.52 8.17
CA HIS A 162 8.62 -20.42 9.07
C HIS A 162 7.18 -20.68 8.56
N ALA A 163 6.52 -19.68 7.96
CA ALA A 163 5.22 -19.90 7.32
C ALA A 163 5.32 -20.83 6.11
N ALA A 164 6.30 -20.61 5.22
CA ALA A 164 6.52 -21.48 4.07
C ALA A 164 6.78 -22.93 4.49
N ARG A 165 7.58 -23.16 5.54
CA ARG A 165 7.86 -24.50 6.08
C ARG A 165 6.57 -25.27 6.38
N VAL A 166 5.63 -24.67 7.11
CA VAL A 166 4.38 -25.35 7.50
C VAL A 166 3.37 -25.44 6.35
N MET A 167 3.31 -24.43 5.47
CA MET A 167 2.45 -24.45 4.29
C MET A 167 2.88 -25.53 3.29
N VAL A 168 4.19 -25.64 3.02
CA VAL A 168 4.75 -26.68 2.13
C VAL A 168 4.52 -28.07 2.71
N ALA A 169 4.78 -28.26 4.02
CA ALA A 169 4.54 -29.55 4.67
C ALA A 169 3.07 -29.99 4.61
N ARG A 170 2.14 -29.03 4.66
CA ARG A 170 0.69 -29.29 4.56
C ARG A 170 0.24 -29.57 3.11
N GLY A 171 0.91 -29.00 2.12
CA GLY A 171 0.69 -29.29 0.69
C GLY A 171 -0.61 -28.69 0.08
N ILE A 172 -1.19 -27.68 0.71
CA ILE A 172 -2.47 -27.06 0.26
C ILE A 172 -2.28 -25.64 -0.33
N GLY A 173 -1.04 -25.18 -0.50
CA GLY A 173 -0.73 -23.81 -0.87
C GLY A 173 -0.80 -22.84 0.31
N GLY A 174 -0.91 -21.54 0.00
CA GLY A 174 -0.98 -20.48 1.00
C GLY A 174 -0.74 -19.09 0.43
N CYS A 175 -0.78 -18.08 1.29
CA CYS A 175 -0.49 -16.70 0.94
C CYS A 175 0.47 -16.07 1.95
N ILE A 176 1.54 -15.45 1.45
CA ILE A 176 2.46 -14.64 2.24
C ILE A 176 2.43 -13.22 1.70
N ILE A 177 2.18 -12.27 2.59
CA ILE A 177 2.10 -10.84 2.30
C ILE A 177 3.15 -10.14 3.17
N SER A 178 3.79 -9.11 2.62
CA SER A 178 4.67 -8.23 3.39
C SER A 178 4.32 -6.75 3.19
N THR A 179 4.50 -5.94 4.23
CA THR A 179 4.36 -4.49 4.12
C THR A 179 5.70 -3.87 3.68
N ALA A 180 5.79 -3.50 2.40
CA ALA A 180 6.86 -2.68 1.85
C ALA A 180 6.57 -1.19 2.10
N SER A 181 6.78 -0.32 1.11
CA SER A 181 6.48 1.12 1.13
C SER A 181 6.74 1.69 -0.26
N VAL A 182 6.18 2.86 -0.58
CA VAL A 182 6.68 3.66 -1.72
C VAL A 182 8.18 3.98 -1.61
N ALA A 183 8.76 3.98 -0.39
CA ALA A 183 10.20 4.07 -0.19
C ALA A 183 10.96 2.83 -0.71
N GLY A 184 10.27 1.73 -0.99
CA GLY A 184 10.76 0.55 -1.70
C GLY A 184 10.62 0.62 -3.22
N VAL A 185 10.09 1.73 -3.76
CA VAL A 185 9.89 1.99 -5.18
C VAL A 185 10.70 3.20 -5.65
N THR A 186 10.77 4.25 -4.83
CA THR A 186 11.46 5.50 -5.10
C THR A 186 12.30 5.94 -3.91
N GLY A 187 13.44 6.59 -4.17
CA GLY A 187 14.27 7.20 -3.12
C GLY A 187 13.74 8.56 -2.64
N GLY A 188 14.24 9.04 -1.50
CA GLY A 188 13.96 10.38 -0.97
C GLY A 188 12.70 10.52 -0.12
N LEU A 189 12.07 9.40 0.26
CA LEU A 189 10.81 9.40 1.04
C LEU A 189 10.98 8.89 2.49
N GLY A 190 12.20 8.60 2.92
CA GLY A 190 12.51 8.18 4.30
C GLY A 190 14.01 8.03 4.52
N PRO A 191 14.46 7.71 5.75
CA PRO A 191 15.87 7.52 6.06
C PRO A 191 16.50 6.39 5.23
N HIS A 192 17.83 6.41 5.14
CA HIS A 192 18.59 5.45 4.33
C HIS A 192 18.29 3.99 4.70
N GLY A 193 18.33 3.65 6.00
CA GLY A 193 18.05 2.29 6.46
C GLY A 193 16.62 1.84 6.20
N TYR A 194 15.63 2.73 6.40
CA TYR A 194 14.25 2.42 6.06
C TYR A 194 14.07 2.17 4.57
N THR A 195 14.57 3.08 3.72
CA THR A 195 14.50 2.97 2.25
C THR A 195 15.16 1.68 1.75
N ALA A 196 16.35 1.35 2.26
CA ALA A 196 17.04 0.10 1.96
C ALA A 196 16.21 -1.12 2.38
N SER A 197 15.67 -1.11 3.60
CA SER A 197 14.85 -2.21 4.13
C SER A 197 13.60 -2.47 3.28
N LYS A 198 12.93 -1.42 2.79
CA LYS A 198 11.70 -1.57 1.99
C LYS A 198 11.99 -2.02 0.55
N HIS A 199 13.14 -1.66 -0.03
CA HIS A 199 13.61 -2.28 -1.27
C HIS A 199 13.96 -3.76 -1.08
N ALA A 200 14.59 -4.12 0.05
CA ALA A 200 14.92 -5.51 0.36
C ALA A 200 13.66 -6.38 0.47
N ILE A 201 12.57 -5.89 1.07
CA ILE A 201 11.28 -6.59 1.11
C ILE A 201 10.76 -6.89 -0.31
N VAL A 202 10.82 -5.92 -1.23
CA VAL A 202 10.41 -6.14 -2.63
C VAL A 202 11.26 -7.23 -3.30
N GLY A 203 12.57 -7.26 -3.03
CA GLY A 203 13.47 -8.30 -3.51
C GLY A 203 13.13 -9.69 -2.94
N LEU A 204 12.94 -9.79 -1.62
CA LEU A 204 12.55 -11.01 -0.93
C LEU A 204 11.22 -11.56 -1.46
N THR A 205 10.21 -10.71 -1.62
CA THR A 205 8.91 -11.08 -2.18
C THR A 205 9.05 -11.74 -3.55
N LYS A 206 9.82 -11.14 -4.47
CA LYS A 206 10.02 -11.69 -5.82
C LYS A 206 10.71 -13.05 -5.76
N ASN A 207 11.79 -13.16 -4.98
CA ASN A 207 12.57 -14.38 -4.94
C ASN A 207 11.82 -15.54 -4.26
N ALA A 208 11.13 -15.27 -3.16
CA ALA A 208 10.28 -16.25 -2.47
C ALA A 208 9.10 -16.68 -3.34
N ALA A 209 8.49 -15.78 -4.12
CA ALA A 209 7.43 -16.14 -5.06
C ALA A 209 7.91 -17.13 -6.13
N CYS A 210 9.11 -16.91 -6.69
CA CYS A 210 9.70 -17.81 -7.68
C CYS A 210 9.94 -19.23 -7.14
N GLU A 211 10.39 -19.33 -5.88
CA GLU A 211 10.63 -20.61 -5.24
C GLU A 211 9.32 -21.33 -4.87
N LEU A 212 8.46 -20.61 -4.15
CA LEU A 212 7.31 -21.18 -3.45
C LEU A 212 6.08 -21.41 -4.35
N GLY A 213 6.04 -20.79 -5.54
CA GLY A 213 4.95 -20.96 -6.49
C GLY A 213 4.69 -22.41 -6.88
N ARG A 214 5.73 -23.26 -6.92
CA ARG A 214 5.60 -24.71 -7.20
C ARG A 214 4.77 -25.47 -6.15
N TYR A 215 4.62 -24.90 -4.95
CA TYR A 215 3.84 -25.46 -3.85
C TYR A 215 2.46 -24.81 -3.72
N GLY A 216 2.05 -23.96 -4.69
CA GLY A 216 0.79 -23.23 -4.63
C GLY A 216 0.78 -22.10 -3.61
N ILE A 217 1.94 -21.63 -3.14
CA ILE A 217 2.06 -20.52 -2.19
C ILE A 217 2.31 -19.23 -2.97
N ARG A 218 1.43 -18.26 -2.80
CA ARG A 218 1.56 -16.92 -3.40
C ARG A 218 2.34 -16.01 -2.45
N VAL A 219 3.27 -15.22 -2.98
CA VAL A 219 4.04 -14.27 -2.17
C VAL A 219 3.96 -12.89 -2.80
N ASN A 220 3.40 -11.92 -2.09
CA ASN A 220 3.24 -10.55 -2.58
C ASN A 220 3.66 -9.54 -1.51
N CYS A 221 3.80 -8.27 -1.89
CA CYS A 221 3.94 -7.19 -0.93
C CYS A 221 3.03 -6.02 -1.30
N ILE A 222 2.71 -5.21 -0.29
CA ILE A 222 1.95 -3.98 -0.44
C ILE A 222 2.90 -2.83 -0.16
N SER A 223 2.89 -1.80 -1.01
CA SER A 223 3.66 -0.57 -0.84
C SER A 223 2.72 0.61 -0.61
N PRO A 224 2.34 0.89 0.66
CA PRO A 224 1.58 2.09 1.00
C PRO A 224 2.39 3.36 0.75
N PHE A 225 1.68 4.45 0.44
CA PHE A 225 2.18 5.81 0.67
C PHE A 225 2.09 6.18 2.17
N GLY A 226 2.08 7.47 2.50
CA GLY A 226 1.85 7.92 3.87
C GLY A 226 0.47 7.51 4.34
N VAL A 227 0.40 6.69 5.38
CA VAL A 227 -0.83 6.38 6.10
C VAL A 227 -0.69 7.01 7.48
N ALA A 228 -1.68 7.78 7.92
CA ALA A 228 -1.67 8.48 9.21
C ALA A 228 -1.82 7.53 10.41
N THR A 229 -0.94 6.54 10.53
CA THR A 229 -0.78 5.70 11.71
C THR A 229 0.06 6.43 12.75
N SER A 230 0.03 5.95 13.99
CA SER A 230 0.85 6.49 15.08
C SER A 230 2.33 6.54 14.73
N MET A 231 2.82 5.53 13.99
CA MET A 231 4.19 5.49 13.48
C MET A 231 4.53 6.71 12.63
N LEU A 232 3.69 7.06 11.65
CA LEU A 232 3.95 8.19 10.75
C LEU A 232 3.71 9.54 11.43
N VAL A 233 2.67 9.64 12.26
CA VAL A 233 2.37 10.90 12.97
C VAL A 233 3.47 11.23 13.97
N ASN A 234 3.97 10.24 14.73
CA ASN A 234 5.06 10.46 15.68
C ASN A 234 6.38 10.82 14.96
N ALA A 235 6.67 10.15 13.84
CA ALA A 235 7.80 10.52 12.97
C ALA A 235 7.74 11.99 12.49
N TRP A 236 6.54 12.48 12.19
CA TRP A 236 6.34 13.86 11.75
C TRP A 236 6.55 14.89 12.86
N ARG A 237 6.14 14.59 14.10
CA ARG A 237 6.44 15.43 15.28
C ARG A 237 7.95 15.63 15.47
N MET A 238 8.72 14.55 15.38
CA MET A 238 10.19 14.58 15.48
C MET A 238 10.85 15.34 14.32
N SER A 239 10.16 15.45 13.19
CA SER A 239 10.57 16.26 12.04
C SER A 239 10.07 17.71 12.13
N GLY A 240 9.37 18.11 13.19
CA GLY A 240 8.73 19.42 13.31
C GLY A 240 9.29 20.30 14.43
N GLY A 241 9.72 19.70 15.55
CA GLY A 241 10.17 20.42 16.75
C GLY A 241 11.61 20.96 16.68
N ASP A 242 11.87 21.98 17.51
CA ASP A 242 13.22 22.39 17.91
C ASP A 242 13.84 21.28 18.79
N GLU A 243 15.16 21.09 18.72
CA GLU A 243 15.88 19.91 19.26
C GLU A 243 15.74 19.71 20.78
N GLU A 244 15.24 20.70 21.53
CA GLU A 244 15.12 20.68 23.00
C GLU A 244 13.96 19.81 23.51
N ASP A 245 12.97 19.46 22.68
CA ASP A 245 11.84 18.59 23.05
C ASP A 245 12.04 17.10 22.66
N ALA A 246 13.20 16.75 22.08
CA ALA A 246 13.41 15.44 21.47
C ALA A 246 13.75 14.30 22.47
N GLU A 247 14.13 14.62 23.71
CA GLU A 247 14.56 13.62 24.70
C GLU A 247 13.41 12.95 25.48
N GLU A 248 12.18 13.49 25.44
CA GLU A 248 11.02 12.95 26.19
C GLU A 248 9.97 12.18 25.35
N CYS A 249 10.24 11.86 24.08
CA CYS A 249 9.27 11.16 23.21
C CYS A 249 9.72 9.76 22.75
N MET A 250 10.33 8.99 23.65
CA MET A 250 10.63 7.58 23.38
C MET A 250 9.43 6.64 23.55
N ASP A 251 8.27 7.16 23.96
CA ASP A 251 7.01 6.41 23.99
C ASP A 251 6.15 6.68 22.75
N LEU A 252 5.60 5.61 22.18
CA LEU A 252 4.62 5.61 21.08
C LEU A 252 3.27 6.19 21.55
N VAL A 253 3.25 7.46 21.93
CA VAL A 253 2.05 8.18 22.35
C VAL A 253 1.02 8.15 21.21
N MET A 254 -0.23 7.86 21.56
CA MET A 254 -1.32 7.90 20.59
C MET A 254 -1.51 9.34 20.10
N PRO A 255 -1.49 9.59 18.78
CA PRO A 255 -1.75 10.93 18.27
C PRO A 255 -3.20 11.33 18.52
N CYS A 256 -3.44 12.62 18.75
CA CYS A 256 -4.81 13.12 18.83
C CYS A 256 -5.44 13.16 17.43
N GLU A 257 -6.78 13.22 17.39
CA GLU A 257 -7.53 13.25 16.12
C GLU A 257 -7.10 14.42 15.21
N GLN A 258 -6.78 15.59 15.79
CA GLN A 258 -6.36 16.74 15.01
C GLN A 258 -5.00 16.52 14.31
N GLU A 259 -4.09 15.75 14.90
CA GLU A 259 -2.79 15.44 14.28
C GLU A 259 -2.92 14.41 13.18
N VAL A 260 -3.78 13.40 13.39
CA VAL A 260 -4.14 12.43 12.36
C VAL A 260 -4.76 13.15 11.17
N GLU A 261 -5.72 14.05 11.41
CA GLU A 261 -6.37 14.84 10.35
C GLU A 261 -5.35 15.67 9.59
N LYS A 262 -4.49 16.45 10.28
CA LYS A 262 -3.42 17.23 9.61
C LYS A 262 -2.48 16.37 8.77
N MET A 263 -2.11 15.20 9.26
CA MET A 263 -1.28 14.25 8.50
C MET A 263 -2.03 13.71 7.28
N GLU A 264 -3.30 13.33 7.42
CA GLU A 264 -4.17 12.93 6.31
C GLU A 264 -4.26 14.03 5.25
N GLU A 265 -4.44 15.29 5.65
CA GLU A 265 -4.48 16.43 4.74
C GLU A 265 -3.16 16.63 3.99
N PHE A 266 -2.04 16.55 4.71
CA PHE A 266 -0.71 16.67 4.13
C PHE A 266 -0.44 15.59 3.07
N VAL A 267 -0.68 14.32 3.41
CA VAL A 267 -0.53 13.17 2.50
C VAL A 267 -1.45 13.34 1.28
N ARG A 268 -2.72 13.68 1.50
CA ARG A 268 -3.71 13.93 0.43
C ARG A 268 -3.28 15.05 -0.51
N GLY A 269 -2.65 16.10 0.03
CA GLY A 269 -2.10 17.20 -0.76
C GLY A 269 -1.00 16.75 -1.71
N LEU A 270 -0.17 15.79 -1.29
CA LEU A 270 0.92 15.23 -2.10
C LEU A 270 0.39 14.30 -3.21
N ALA A 271 -0.62 13.48 -2.91
CA ALA A 271 -1.16 12.50 -3.86
C ALA A 271 -1.77 13.15 -5.12
N ASN A 272 -1.66 12.44 -6.25
CA ASN A 272 -2.27 12.89 -7.50
C ASN A 272 -3.77 12.60 -7.58
N LEU A 273 -4.20 11.47 -7.00
CA LEU A 273 -5.60 11.12 -6.86
C LEU A 273 -6.30 12.07 -5.87
N LYS A 274 -7.14 12.97 -6.39
CA LYS A 274 -7.85 13.98 -5.58
C LYS A 274 -9.16 13.43 -5.00
N GLY A 275 -9.54 13.96 -3.84
CA GLY A 275 -10.80 13.65 -3.16
C GLY A 275 -10.80 12.37 -2.31
N GLN A 276 -9.71 11.60 -2.32
CA GLN A 276 -9.55 10.41 -1.50
C GLN A 276 -8.45 10.61 -0.45
N THR A 277 -8.65 10.02 0.73
CA THR A 277 -7.66 9.99 1.80
C THR A 277 -7.24 8.54 2.02
N LEU A 278 -5.94 8.27 1.93
CA LEU A 278 -5.40 6.94 2.22
C LEU A 278 -5.41 6.68 3.72
N ARG A 279 -6.05 5.58 4.14
CA ARG A 279 -6.20 5.15 5.52
C ARG A 279 -5.70 3.73 5.72
N ALA A 280 -5.53 3.36 6.99
CA ALA A 280 -5.14 2.00 7.38
C ALA A 280 -6.11 0.93 6.82
N LYS A 281 -7.40 1.26 6.74
CA LYS A 281 -8.41 0.39 6.13
C LYS A 281 -8.13 0.09 4.67
N ASP A 282 -7.68 1.07 3.87
CA ASP A 282 -7.44 0.85 2.45
C ASP A 282 -6.29 -0.13 2.21
N ILE A 283 -5.28 -0.12 3.09
CA ILE A 283 -4.20 -1.11 3.07
C ILE A 283 -4.71 -2.49 3.52
N ALA A 284 -5.60 -2.54 4.51
CA ALA A 284 -6.25 -3.78 4.91
C ALA A 284 -7.09 -4.40 3.77
N GLU A 285 -7.83 -3.59 3.00
CA GLU A 285 -8.59 -4.04 1.82
C GLU A 285 -7.64 -4.59 0.73
N ALA A 286 -6.50 -3.94 0.52
CA ALA A 286 -5.46 -4.46 -0.38
C ALA A 286 -4.88 -5.81 0.11
N ALA A 287 -4.67 -5.95 1.42
CA ALA A 287 -4.26 -7.22 2.03
C ALA A 287 -5.34 -8.29 1.90
N LEU A 288 -6.62 -7.94 2.04
CA LEU A 288 -7.75 -8.85 1.86
C LEU A 288 -7.83 -9.37 0.41
N TYR A 289 -7.70 -8.48 -0.57
CA TYR A 289 -7.61 -8.86 -1.97
C TYR A 289 -6.47 -9.87 -2.19
N LEU A 290 -5.26 -9.54 -1.72
CA LEU A 290 -4.09 -10.41 -1.87
C LEU A 290 -4.21 -11.72 -1.09
N ALA A 291 -4.93 -11.76 0.04
CA ALA A 291 -5.10 -12.97 0.86
C ALA A 291 -6.18 -13.92 0.30
N SER A 292 -7.18 -13.38 -0.39
CA SER A 292 -8.33 -14.14 -0.91
C SER A 292 -8.09 -14.77 -2.29
N ASP A 293 -9.03 -15.61 -2.72
CA ASP A 293 -9.01 -16.27 -4.03
C ASP A 293 -9.21 -15.30 -5.21
N GLU A 294 -9.63 -14.06 -4.96
CA GLU A 294 -9.73 -12.99 -5.97
C GLU A 294 -8.36 -12.64 -6.58
N SER A 295 -7.27 -12.94 -5.87
CA SER A 295 -5.89 -12.77 -6.33
C SER A 295 -5.18 -14.09 -6.64
N LYS A 296 -5.93 -15.17 -6.95
CA LYS A 296 -5.39 -16.53 -7.16
C LYS A 296 -4.25 -16.65 -8.19
N TYR A 297 -4.13 -15.69 -9.11
CA TYR A 297 -3.09 -15.64 -10.14
C TYR A 297 -2.09 -14.48 -9.97
N VAL A 298 -2.05 -13.87 -8.78
CA VAL A 298 -1.13 -12.78 -8.43
C VAL A 298 -0.08 -13.30 -7.45
N SER A 299 1.18 -13.37 -7.90
CA SER A 299 2.34 -13.75 -7.08
C SER A 299 3.59 -13.02 -7.57
N GLY A 300 4.51 -12.69 -6.66
CA GLY A 300 5.69 -11.87 -6.91
C GLY A 300 5.40 -10.38 -7.11
N HIS A 301 4.17 -9.94 -6.80
CA HIS A 301 3.70 -8.59 -7.09
C HIS A 301 3.98 -7.62 -5.94
N ASN A 302 4.35 -6.39 -6.30
CA ASN A 302 4.39 -5.25 -5.39
C ASN A 302 3.15 -4.37 -5.68
N LEU A 303 2.12 -4.51 -4.87
CA LEU A 303 0.89 -3.73 -4.98
C LEU A 303 1.09 -2.35 -4.36
N VAL A 304 1.29 -1.35 -5.21
CA VAL A 304 1.48 0.04 -4.77
C VAL A 304 0.12 0.69 -4.51
N VAL A 305 -0.08 1.22 -3.29
CA VAL A 305 -1.30 1.91 -2.87
C VAL A 305 -0.93 3.33 -2.45
N ASP A 306 -0.87 4.23 -3.43
CA ASP A 306 -0.19 5.52 -3.28
C ASP A 306 -0.87 6.72 -3.93
N GLY A 307 -2.08 6.56 -4.46
CA GLY A 307 -2.79 7.62 -5.16
C GLY A 307 -2.05 8.15 -6.40
N GLY A 308 -1.20 7.32 -7.02
CA GLY A 308 -0.43 7.64 -8.22
C GLY A 308 0.84 8.45 -7.98
N ILE A 309 1.32 8.56 -6.74
CA ILE A 309 2.49 9.41 -6.42
C ILE A 309 3.77 8.93 -7.11
N THR A 310 4.00 7.62 -7.16
CA THR A 310 5.21 7.02 -7.71
C THR A 310 5.21 6.95 -9.25
N THR A 311 4.03 6.98 -9.88
CA THR A 311 3.89 6.88 -11.34
C THR A 311 3.84 8.24 -12.03
N SER A 312 3.30 9.26 -11.37
CA SER A 312 3.01 10.56 -12.00
C SER A 312 4.14 11.58 -11.91
N ARG A 313 5.06 11.45 -10.95
CA ARG A 313 6.18 12.39 -10.75
C ARG A 313 7.43 12.08 -11.58
N ASN A 314 7.41 11.00 -12.38
CA ASN A 314 8.57 10.51 -13.13
C ASN A 314 8.65 10.95 -14.62
N CYS A 315 7.70 11.74 -15.12
CA CYS A 315 7.82 12.35 -16.45
C CYS A 315 7.84 13.87 -16.33
N GLY A 316 8.99 14.47 -16.65
CA GLY A 316 9.31 15.87 -16.41
C GLY A 316 8.21 16.84 -16.85
N GLY A 317 7.80 17.72 -15.92
CA GLY A 317 7.10 18.97 -16.21
C GLY A 317 5.73 18.87 -16.91
N MET A 318 5.23 17.69 -17.25
CA MET A 318 3.94 17.50 -17.92
C MET A 318 2.90 17.02 -16.90
N SER A 319 2.71 17.79 -15.83
CA SER A 319 1.41 17.82 -15.18
C SER A 319 0.54 18.80 -15.97
N PRO A 320 -0.54 18.39 -16.64
CA PRO A 320 -1.49 19.33 -17.22
C PRO A 320 -2.23 20.17 -16.15
N TYR A 321 -2.00 19.91 -14.86
CA TYR A 321 -2.76 20.52 -13.76
C TYR A 321 -1.89 21.05 -12.62
N THR A 322 -0.59 21.28 -12.82
CA THR A 322 0.23 21.92 -11.78
C THR A 322 1.08 23.02 -12.38
N THR A 323 0.67 24.24 -12.02
CA THR A 323 1.19 25.54 -12.35
C THR A 323 2.69 25.69 -12.03
N THR A 324 3.57 25.12 -12.85
CA THR A 324 4.99 25.52 -12.91
C THR A 324 5.23 26.53 -14.02
N THR A 325 4.26 26.71 -14.92
CA THR A 325 4.32 27.66 -16.04
C THR A 325 4.31 29.14 -15.59
N SER A 326 3.77 29.46 -14.40
CA SER A 326 3.67 30.86 -13.93
C SER A 326 4.99 31.45 -13.40
N VAL A 327 5.95 30.62 -12.96
CA VAL A 327 7.22 31.15 -12.45
C VAL A 327 8.24 31.32 -13.56
N VAL A 328 8.21 30.51 -14.63
CA VAL A 328 9.26 30.57 -15.68
C VAL A 328 8.93 31.59 -16.78
N LEU A 329 7.66 31.78 -17.15
CA LEU A 329 7.29 32.77 -18.19
C LEU A 329 7.44 34.22 -17.70
N THR A 330 7.22 34.49 -16.42
CA THR A 330 7.35 35.85 -15.84
C THR A 330 8.80 36.37 -15.91
N TYR A 331 9.82 35.50 -15.95
CA TYR A 331 11.22 35.94 -16.06
C TYR A 331 11.72 36.09 -17.50
N ALA A 332 11.06 35.44 -18.47
CA ALA A 332 11.44 35.53 -19.88
C ALA A 332 10.88 36.78 -20.56
N GLU A 333 9.70 37.26 -20.17
CA GLU A 333 9.09 38.47 -20.76
C GLU A 333 9.70 39.79 -20.28
N TYR A 334 10.30 39.83 -19.08
CA TYR A 334 10.77 41.09 -18.47
C TYR A 334 12.29 41.36 -18.56
N GLY A 335 13.08 40.45 -19.14
CA GLY A 335 14.51 40.71 -19.41
C GLY A 335 15.39 41.01 -18.18
N ILE A 336 14.95 40.64 -16.97
CA ILE A 336 15.65 40.98 -15.73
C ILE A 336 16.76 39.97 -15.46
N LYS A 337 18.03 40.43 -15.53
CA LYS A 337 19.19 39.65 -15.06
C LYS A 337 19.14 39.54 -13.52
N PRO A 338 19.16 38.33 -12.93
CA PRO A 338 19.27 38.19 -11.49
C PRO A 338 20.69 38.59 -11.03
N LYS A 339 20.78 39.51 -10.06
CA LYS A 339 22.03 39.76 -9.33
C LYS A 339 22.35 38.52 -8.49
N GLY A 340 23.55 37.97 -8.63
CA GLY A 340 24.06 36.87 -7.80
C GLY A 340 24.11 35.48 -8.44
N VAL A 341 23.62 35.29 -9.67
CA VAL A 341 23.75 34.01 -10.38
C VAL A 341 25.13 33.92 -11.05
N ARG A 342 25.96 32.96 -10.62
CA ARG A 342 27.28 32.70 -11.24
C ARG A 342 27.09 32.41 -12.73
N ARG A 343 27.97 32.97 -13.59
CA ARG A 343 27.92 32.88 -15.07
C ARG A 343 27.59 31.47 -15.60
N CYS A 344 28.09 30.40 -14.96
CA CYS A 344 27.82 29.02 -15.35
C CYS A 344 26.35 28.61 -15.24
N ALA A 345 25.63 29.03 -14.20
CA ALA A 345 24.21 28.67 -14.04
C ALA A 345 23.33 29.37 -15.07
N TYR A 346 23.65 30.63 -15.42
CA TYR A 346 22.96 31.35 -16.49
C TYR A 346 23.22 30.74 -17.88
N LEU A 347 24.45 30.26 -18.13
CA LEU A 347 24.80 29.55 -19.36
C LEU A 347 24.10 28.19 -19.49
N CYS A 348 23.96 27.43 -18.39
CA CYS A 348 23.17 26.19 -18.39
C CYS A 348 21.69 26.45 -18.68
N ILE A 349 21.09 27.47 -18.05
CA ILE A 349 19.68 27.83 -18.30
C ILE A 349 19.48 28.27 -19.76
N LYS A 350 20.41 29.05 -20.31
CA LYS A 350 20.38 29.41 -21.75
C LYS A 350 20.55 28.20 -22.66
N ALA A 351 21.45 27.28 -22.34
CA ALA A 351 21.67 26.08 -23.15
C ALA A 351 20.41 25.19 -23.16
N VAL A 352 19.76 25.01 -22.00
CA VAL A 352 18.50 24.27 -21.87
C VAL A 352 17.37 24.97 -22.63
N MET A 353 17.26 26.30 -22.54
CA MET A 353 16.26 27.05 -23.33
C MET A 353 16.49 26.94 -24.83
N VAL A 354 17.72 27.05 -25.32
CA VAL A 354 18.04 26.90 -26.75
C VAL A 354 17.74 25.47 -27.23
N MET A 355 18.01 24.47 -26.40
CA MET A 355 17.72 23.07 -26.71
C MET A 355 16.21 22.80 -26.77
N VAL A 356 15.44 23.38 -25.85
CA VAL A 356 13.97 23.33 -25.85
C VAL A 356 13.38 24.10 -27.03
N LEU A 357 13.90 25.29 -27.35
CA LEU A 357 13.42 26.07 -28.49
C LEU A 357 13.69 25.33 -29.81
N ASN A 358 14.90 24.76 -29.97
CA ASN A 358 15.27 23.98 -31.16
C ASN A 358 14.44 22.68 -31.30
N PHE A 359 14.09 22.05 -30.18
CA PHE A 359 13.21 20.88 -30.20
C PHE A 359 11.77 21.26 -30.59
N LEU A 360 11.31 22.43 -30.17
CA LEU A 360 9.98 22.94 -30.54
C LEU A 360 9.94 23.40 -32.00
N THR A 361 10.95 24.11 -32.51
CA THR A 361 11.00 24.53 -33.93
C THR A 361 11.21 23.35 -34.87
N SER A 362 11.99 22.34 -34.48
CA SER A 362 12.15 21.09 -35.25
C SER A 362 10.84 20.31 -35.40
N LYS A 363 9.90 20.43 -34.44
CA LYS A 363 8.57 19.81 -34.56
C LYS A 363 7.59 20.62 -35.42
N TYR A 364 7.81 21.92 -35.61
CA TYR A 364 6.95 22.75 -36.44
C TYR A 364 7.32 22.69 -37.93
N GLU A 365 8.56 22.35 -38.30
CA GLU A 365 8.95 22.14 -39.71
C GLU A 365 8.59 20.75 -40.26
N LEU A 366 8.16 19.80 -39.42
CA LEU A 366 7.71 18.46 -39.85
C LEU A 366 6.21 18.38 -40.16
N HIS A 367 5.50 19.51 -40.10
CA HIS A 367 4.06 19.60 -40.37
C HIS A 367 3.66 20.78 -41.29
N MET A 368 4.57 21.27 -42.13
CA MET A 368 4.20 22.07 -43.32
C MET A 368 4.62 21.37 -44.62
#